data_AF-A0A2N1QNA0-F1
#
_entry.id   AF-A0A2N1QNA0-F1
#
_cell.length_a   1.000
_cell.length_b   1.000
_cell.length_c   1.000
_cell.angle_alpha   90.00
_cell.angle_beta   90.00
_cell.angle_gamma   90.00
#
_symmetry.space_group_name_H-M   'P 1'
#
loop_
_entity.id
_entity.type
_entity.pdbx_description
1 polymer ?
#
loop_
_entity_poly.entity_id
_entity_poly.type
_entity_poly.pdbx_seq_one_letter_code
_entity_poly.pdbx_strand_id
1 'polypeptide(L)'
;MAMVESSVYRIPAVDLITFCGVVAEDVLSPHGALLLSRDADFSALSPSKRRGFAFSLLNAGVSSVAVRERPELSLNEILEIMARGKRPPEQRFRNLYEDAMYYLTSFCEKVFSGAPGTLQSFTLLRAGRMLAEAVAAGGLLHDLGKTYISEEILNKPGALSEKEYETIRRHPLVGEAALRKSGVADSVMLKMVRNHHER
;
A
#
# COMPACT_ATOMS: atom_id res chain seq x y z
N MET A 1 -28.28 18.86 1.35
CA MET A 1 -26.81 18.82 1.47
C MET A 1 -26.28 19.33 0.15
N ALA A 2 -25.76 20.56 0.09
CA ALA A 2 -25.23 21.12 -1.15
C ALA A 2 -24.04 20.26 -1.58
N MET A 3 -24.09 19.71 -2.80
CA MET A 3 -22.96 19.01 -3.38
C MET A 3 -21.82 20.00 -3.52
N VAL A 4 -20.72 19.76 -2.81
CA VAL A 4 -19.46 20.48 -3.05
C VAL A 4 -19.11 20.21 -4.51
N GLU A 5 -19.07 21.26 -5.34
CA GLU A 5 -18.59 21.14 -6.72
C GLU A 5 -17.16 20.58 -6.65
N SER A 6 -16.97 19.38 -7.19
CA SER A 6 -15.64 18.75 -7.24
C SER A 6 -14.72 19.62 -8.10
N SER A 7 -13.70 20.20 -7.48
CA SER A 7 -12.66 20.98 -8.15
C SER A 7 -12.03 20.18 -9.30
N VAL A 8 -11.77 20.85 -10.43
CA VAL A 8 -11.05 20.26 -11.57
C VAL A 8 -9.55 20.46 -11.37
N TYR A 9 -8.78 19.37 -11.48
CA TYR A 9 -7.32 19.38 -11.39
C TYR A 9 -6.70 18.87 -12.68
N ARG A 10 -5.47 19.29 -13.01
CA ARG A 10 -4.72 18.76 -14.16
C ARG A 10 -3.53 17.94 -13.66
N ILE A 11 -3.48 16.66 -14.02
CA ILE A 11 -2.42 15.74 -13.59
C ILE A 11 -1.60 15.27 -14.81
N PRO A 12 -0.31 14.94 -14.63
CA PRO A 12 0.48 14.25 -15.64
C PRO A 12 -0.22 12.98 -16.14
N ALA A 13 -0.15 12.70 -17.44
CA ALA A 13 -0.79 11.52 -18.03
C ALA A 13 -0.24 10.21 -17.45
N VAL A 14 1.03 10.20 -17.00
CA VAL A 14 1.63 9.07 -16.29
C VAL A 14 0.97 8.79 -14.94
N ASP A 15 0.40 9.79 -14.27
CA ASP A 15 -0.20 9.62 -12.94
C ASP A 15 -1.60 8.96 -13.01
N LEU A 16 -2.19 8.87 -14.22
CA LEU A 16 -3.42 8.13 -14.46
C LEU A 16 -3.31 6.63 -14.14
N ILE A 17 -2.10 6.08 -14.09
CA ILE A 17 -1.87 4.69 -13.66
C ILE A 17 -2.44 4.41 -12.27
N THR A 18 -2.51 5.44 -11.44
CA THR A 18 -2.91 5.37 -10.03
C THR A 18 -4.05 6.29 -9.66
N PHE A 19 -4.48 7.14 -10.59
CA PHE A 19 -5.68 7.95 -10.43
C PHE A 19 -6.94 7.10 -10.27
N CYS A 20 -7.85 7.57 -9.43
CA CYS A 20 -9.20 7.05 -9.22
C CYS A 20 -10.15 8.26 -9.18
N GLY A 21 -11.02 8.38 -10.18
CA GLY A 21 -11.92 9.52 -10.36
C GLY A 21 -12.40 9.58 -11.80
N VAL A 22 -12.91 10.73 -12.23
CA VAL A 22 -13.43 10.91 -13.59
C VAL A 22 -12.61 11.94 -14.37
N VAL A 23 -12.57 11.78 -15.69
CA VAL A 23 -11.98 12.77 -16.59
C VAL A 23 -12.88 14.01 -16.65
N ALA A 24 -12.32 15.21 -16.53
CA ALA A 24 -13.08 16.46 -16.50
C ALA A 24 -13.41 17.02 -17.89
N GLU A 25 -12.61 16.66 -18.91
CA GLU A 25 -12.72 17.20 -20.27
C GLU A 25 -12.40 16.13 -21.33
N ASP A 26 -12.90 16.33 -22.54
CA ASP A 26 -12.48 15.48 -23.65
C ASP A 26 -10.99 15.67 -23.93
N VAL A 27 -10.24 14.58 -23.91
CA VAL A 27 -8.81 14.53 -24.22
C VAL A 27 -8.67 14.16 -25.68
N LEU A 28 -8.11 15.09 -26.46
CA LEU A 28 -7.89 14.92 -27.89
C LEU A 28 -6.41 14.66 -28.19
N SER A 29 -6.15 13.95 -29.27
CA SER A 29 -4.80 13.86 -29.85
C SER A 29 -4.41 15.19 -30.51
N PRO A 30 -3.12 15.43 -30.81
CA PRO A 30 -2.68 16.61 -31.55
C PRO A 30 -3.36 16.79 -32.92
N HIS A 31 -3.97 15.72 -33.44
CA HIS A 31 -4.62 15.67 -34.75
C HIS A 31 -6.17 15.72 -34.61
N GLY A 32 -6.68 15.99 -33.41
CA GLY A 32 -8.12 16.16 -33.13
C GLY A 32 -8.91 14.88 -32.89
N ALA A 33 -8.27 13.71 -32.78
CA ALA A 33 -8.96 12.46 -32.48
C ALA A 33 -9.28 12.36 -30.98
N LEU A 34 -10.51 11.98 -30.61
CA LEU A 34 -10.88 11.74 -29.21
C LEU A 34 -10.14 10.51 -28.66
N LEU A 35 -9.33 10.72 -27.62
CA LEU A 35 -8.55 9.68 -26.95
C LEU A 35 -9.21 9.22 -25.64
N LEU A 36 -9.81 10.16 -24.91
CA LEU A 36 -10.48 9.90 -23.63
C LEU A 36 -11.64 10.87 -23.50
N SER A 37 -12.83 10.33 -23.27
CA SER A 37 -14.03 11.16 -23.11
C SER A 37 -14.07 11.81 -21.73
N ARG A 38 -14.68 12.99 -21.66
CA ARG A 38 -15.21 13.53 -20.41
C ARG A 38 -16.04 12.46 -19.69
N ASP A 39 -15.96 12.46 -18.37
CA ASP A 39 -16.64 11.54 -17.46
C ASP A 39 -16.20 10.07 -17.54
N ALA A 40 -15.13 9.77 -18.29
CA ALA A 40 -14.50 8.45 -18.22
C ALA A 40 -14.04 8.16 -16.79
N ASP A 41 -14.57 7.08 -16.20
CA ASP A 41 -14.36 6.73 -14.79
C ASP A 41 -13.21 5.73 -14.62
N PHE A 42 -12.12 6.19 -14.02
CA PHE A 42 -10.93 5.38 -13.75
C PHE A 42 -11.07 4.52 -12.49
N SER A 43 -12.09 4.78 -11.66
CA SER A 43 -12.37 4.02 -10.44
C SER A 43 -12.80 2.58 -10.73
N ALA A 44 -13.45 2.37 -11.89
CA ALA A 44 -13.91 1.05 -12.34
C ALA A 44 -12.83 0.24 -13.08
N LEU A 45 -11.66 0.82 -13.34
CA LEU A 45 -10.61 0.19 -14.15
C LEU A 45 -9.60 -0.58 -13.29
N SER A 46 -9.19 -1.75 -13.76
CA SER A 46 -8.09 -2.49 -13.15
C SER A 46 -6.74 -1.76 -13.32
N PRO A 47 -5.76 -1.98 -12.44
CA PRO A 47 -4.45 -1.31 -12.52
C PRO A 47 -3.74 -1.52 -13.87
N SER A 48 -3.87 -2.70 -14.49
CA SER A 48 -3.28 -2.97 -15.81
C SER A 48 -3.97 -2.19 -16.94
N LYS A 49 -5.30 -1.99 -16.86
CA LYS A 49 -6.04 -1.16 -17.83
C LYS A 49 -5.65 0.31 -17.70
N ARG A 50 -5.52 0.83 -16.47
CA ARG A 50 -5.08 2.20 -16.22
C ARG A 50 -3.67 2.47 -16.76
N ARG A 51 -2.74 1.53 -16.55
CA ARG A 51 -1.41 1.56 -17.18
C ARG A 51 -1.48 1.63 -18.70
N GLY A 52 -2.28 0.78 -19.33
CA GLY A 52 -2.47 0.80 -20.78
C GLY A 52 -2.95 2.15 -21.31
N PHE A 53 -3.93 2.77 -20.63
CA PHE A 53 -4.43 4.10 -20.99
C PHE A 53 -3.38 5.20 -20.83
N ALA A 54 -2.67 5.22 -19.70
CA ALA A 54 -1.61 6.21 -19.46
C ALA A 54 -0.52 6.15 -20.55
N PHE A 55 -0.06 4.94 -20.90
CA PHE A 55 0.91 4.76 -21.99
C PHE A 55 0.36 5.18 -23.35
N SER A 56 -0.91 4.85 -23.65
CA SER A 56 -1.54 5.22 -24.92
C SER A 56 -1.64 6.74 -25.09
N LEU A 57 -1.98 7.45 -24.02
CA LEU A 57 -2.01 8.91 -24.01
C LEU A 57 -0.64 9.54 -24.21
N LEU A 58 0.38 9.05 -23.50
CA LEU A 58 1.76 9.53 -23.65
C LEU A 58 2.27 9.32 -25.07
N ASN A 59 2.02 8.13 -25.65
CA ASN A 59 2.39 7.82 -27.05
C ASN A 59 1.65 8.70 -28.06
N ALA A 60 0.43 9.14 -27.73
CA ALA A 60 -0.33 10.08 -28.55
C ALA A 60 0.09 11.54 -28.36
N GLY A 61 1.10 11.82 -27.52
CA GLY A 61 1.62 13.18 -27.26
C GLY A 61 0.83 13.96 -26.19
N VAL A 62 -0.05 13.31 -25.44
CA VAL A 62 -0.77 13.93 -24.32
C VAL A 62 0.06 13.84 -23.05
N SER A 63 0.53 14.99 -22.56
CA SER A 63 1.38 15.06 -21.37
C SER A 63 0.60 15.16 -20.05
N SER A 64 -0.64 15.67 -20.09
CA SER A 64 -1.48 15.87 -18.90
C SER A 64 -2.97 15.79 -19.23
N VAL A 65 -3.79 15.46 -18.24
CA VAL A 65 -5.24 15.29 -18.37
C VAL A 65 -5.95 16.05 -17.25
N ALA A 66 -7.01 16.78 -17.58
CA ALA A 66 -7.88 17.38 -16.58
C ALA A 66 -8.84 16.33 -16.02
N VAL A 67 -8.93 16.27 -14.70
CA VAL A 67 -9.68 15.27 -13.95
C VAL A 67 -10.52 15.94 -12.87
N ARG A 68 -11.68 15.34 -12.58
CA ARG A 68 -12.47 15.62 -11.39
C ARG A 68 -12.33 14.42 -10.49
N GLU A 69 -11.86 14.65 -9.28
CA GLU A 69 -11.98 13.63 -8.26
C GLU A 69 -13.47 13.45 -7.96
N ARG A 70 -13.93 12.21 -7.81
CA ARG A 70 -15.18 12.03 -7.08
C ARG A 70 -14.96 12.60 -5.68
N PRO A 71 -15.98 13.21 -5.03
CA PRO A 71 -15.84 13.63 -3.64
C PRO A 71 -15.17 12.48 -2.89
N GLU A 72 -14.01 12.80 -2.33
CA GLU A 72 -13.17 11.83 -1.66
C GLU A 72 -14.06 11.06 -0.68
N LEU A 73 -13.83 9.75 -0.56
CA LEU A 73 -14.16 9.07 0.68
C LEU A 73 -13.57 9.96 1.77
N SER A 74 -14.41 10.54 2.62
CA SER A 74 -14.00 11.31 3.78
C SER A 74 -12.93 10.53 4.54
N LEU A 75 -12.08 11.21 5.31
CA LEU A 75 -11.12 10.52 6.19
C LEU A 75 -11.81 9.38 6.96
N ASN A 76 -13.06 9.58 7.41
CA ASN A 76 -13.88 8.56 8.04
C ASN A 76 -14.18 7.34 7.15
N GLU A 77 -14.46 7.54 5.87
CA GLU A 77 -14.71 6.44 4.92
C GLU A 77 -13.41 5.71 4.54
N ILE A 78 -12.29 6.42 4.43
CA ILE A 78 -10.96 5.80 4.26
C ILE A 78 -10.61 4.96 5.49
N LEU A 79 -10.88 5.49 6.69
CA LEU A 79 -10.71 4.80 7.97
C LEU A 79 -11.66 3.62 8.10
N GLU A 80 -12.90 3.71 7.64
CA GLU A 80 -13.82 2.58 7.59
C GLU A 80 -13.31 1.48 6.66
N ILE A 81 -12.82 1.80 5.48
CA ILE A 81 -12.26 0.81 4.55
C ILE A 81 -11.02 0.14 5.15
N MET A 82 -10.16 0.90 5.83
CA MET A 82 -9.03 0.35 6.57
C MET A 82 -9.50 -0.51 7.75
N ALA A 83 -10.49 -0.07 8.53
CA ALA A 83 -11.03 -0.82 9.67
C ALA A 83 -11.81 -2.09 9.25
N ARG A 84 -12.32 -2.10 8.00
CA ARG A 84 -12.99 -3.24 7.33
C ARG A 84 -12.02 -4.20 6.65
N GLY A 85 -10.72 -3.89 6.61
CA GLY A 85 -9.68 -4.87 6.25
C GLY A 85 -9.86 -6.15 7.07
N LYS A 86 -9.53 -7.32 6.50
CA LYS A 86 -9.68 -8.59 7.21
C LYS A 86 -8.86 -8.56 8.50
N ARG A 87 -9.55 -8.37 9.63
CA ARG A 87 -8.92 -8.41 10.93
C ARG A 87 -8.42 -9.83 11.21
N PRO A 88 -7.19 -9.98 11.72
CA PRO A 88 -6.73 -11.27 12.19
C PRO A 88 -7.72 -11.86 13.20
N PRO A 89 -8.04 -13.17 13.14
CA PRO A 89 -8.99 -13.78 14.07
C PRO A 89 -8.44 -13.84 15.51
N GLU A 90 -7.12 -13.86 15.63
CA GLU A 90 -6.39 -13.98 16.89
C GLU A 90 -6.18 -12.62 17.57
N GLN A 91 -6.49 -12.54 18.86
CA GLN A 91 -6.54 -11.29 19.64
C GLN A 91 -5.22 -10.49 19.61
N ARG A 92 -4.08 -11.18 19.71
CA ARG A 92 -2.75 -10.54 19.72
C ARG A 92 -2.47 -9.80 18.42
N PHE A 93 -2.90 -10.37 17.29
CA PHE A 93 -2.72 -9.78 15.96
C PHE A 93 -3.76 -8.69 15.67
N ARG A 94 -4.94 -8.72 16.29
CA ARG A 94 -5.89 -7.58 16.27
C ARG A 94 -5.30 -6.33 16.89
N ASN A 95 -4.73 -6.44 18.09
CA ASN A 95 -4.20 -5.28 18.80
C ASN A 95 -3.05 -4.61 18.02
N LEU A 96 -2.13 -5.42 17.49
CA LEU A 96 -1.02 -4.93 16.66
C LEU A 96 -1.50 -4.23 15.38
N TYR A 97 -2.54 -4.79 14.75
CA TYR A 97 -3.20 -4.17 13.59
C TYR A 97 -3.83 -2.81 13.96
N GLU A 98 -4.58 -2.76 15.06
CA GLU A 98 -5.25 -1.53 15.53
C GLU A 98 -4.24 -0.44 15.90
N ASP A 99 -3.16 -0.79 16.59
CA ASP A 99 -2.09 0.13 16.99
C ASP A 99 -1.33 0.70 15.78
N ALA A 100 -0.99 -0.15 14.80
CA ALA A 100 -0.33 0.29 13.58
C ALA A 100 -1.23 1.26 12.79
N MET A 101 -2.49 0.90 12.61
CA MET A 101 -3.48 1.73 11.92
C MET A 101 -3.67 3.09 12.62
N TYR A 102 -3.70 3.11 13.95
CA TYR A 102 -3.77 4.34 14.75
C TYR A 102 -2.55 5.25 14.49
N TYR A 103 -1.34 4.72 14.60
CA TYR A 103 -0.11 5.51 14.40
C TYR A 103 -0.01 6.14 13.01
N LEU A 104 -0.35 5.38 11.98
CA LEU A 104 -0.35 5.87 10.60
C LEU A 104 -1.41 6.92 10.36
N THR A 105 -2.60 6.73 10.92
CA THR A 105 -3.69 7.71 10.84
C THR A 105 -3.26 9.02 11.50
N SER A 106 -2.75 8.97 12.73
CA SER A 106 -2.27 10.16 13.43
C SER A 106 -1.07 10.83 12.76
N PHE A 107 -0.19 10.07 12.11
CA PHE A 107 0.89 10.64 11.29
C PHE A 107 0.32 11.41 10.10
N CYS A 108 -0.64 10.83 9.40
CA CYS A 108 -1.29 11.48 8.27
C CYS A 108 -2.03 12.74 8.71
N GLU A 109 -2.83 12.70 9.78
CA GLU A 109 -3.53 13.87 10.33
C GLU A 109 -2.59 15.04 10.67
N LYS A 110 -1.42 14.74 11.24
CA LYS A 110 -0.39 15.75 11.55
C LYS A 110 0.27 16.35 10.30
N VAL A 111 0.38 15.57 9.23
CA VAL A 111 0.86 16.05 7.92
C VAL A 111 -0.21 16.91 7.24
N PHE A 112 -1.49 16.55 7.38
CA PHE A 112 -2.64 17.28 6.82
C PHE A 112 -2.88 18.64 7.47
N SER A 113 -2.60 18.78 8.77
CA SER A 113 -2.84 20.03 9.49
C SER A 113 -1.80 21.14 9.25
N GLY A 114 -0.83 20.94 8.34
CA GLY A 114 0.36 21.79 8.25
C GLY A 114 0.76 22.45 6.91
N ALA A 115 0.22 22.12 5.72
CA ALA A 115 0.66 22.80 4.47
C ALA A 115 -0.31 22.71 3.28
N PRO A 116 -0.39 23.74 2.40
CA PRO A 116 -1.16 23.69 1.17
C PRO A 116 -0.44 22.80 0.14
N GLY A 117 -1.00 21.61 -0.15
CA GLY A 117 -0.40 20.66 -1.10
C GLY A 117 -1.16 19.34 -1.22
N THR A 118 -2.45 19.40 -1.60
CA THR A 118 -3.37 18.25 -1.67
C THR A 118 -2.84 17.07 -2.51
N LEU A 119 -2.00 17.31 -3.52
CA LEU A 119 -1.43 16.27 -4.38
C LEU A 119 -0.30 15.44 -3.71
N GLN A 120 0.46 16.05 -2.80
CA GLN A 120 1.49 15.33 -2.01
C GLN A 120 0.84 14.47 -0.94
N SER A 121 -0.30 14.90 -0.41
CA SER A 121 -0.99 14.22 0.68
C SER A 121 -1.55 12.85 0.28
N PHE A 122 -2.01 12.67 -0.96
CA PHE A 122 -2.41 11.36 -1.47
C PHE A 122 -1.24 10.40 -1.66
N THR A 123 -0.12 10.91 -2.17
CA THR A 123 1.12 10.13 -2.30
C THR A 123 1.62 9.71 -0.91
N LEU A 124 1.52 10.60 0.09
CA LEU A 124 1.90 10.35 1.48
C LEU A 124 0.95 9.37 2.18
N LEU A 125 -0.37 9.54 2.05
CA LEU A 125 -1.37 8.58 2.55
C LEU A 125 -1.17 7.19 1.95
N ARG A 126 -0.89 7.14 0.64
CA ARG A 126 -0.70 5.90 -0.09
C ARG A 126 0.63 5.23 0.26
N ALA A 127 1.72 6.00 0.34
CA ALA A 127 3.00 5.50 0.82
C ALA A 127 2.89 5.03 2.27
N GLY A 128 2.16 5.77 3.11
CA GLY A 128 1.83 5.40 4.49
C GLY A 128 1.08 4.08 4.56
N ARG A 129 0.00 3.90 3.78
CA ARG A 129 -0.75 2.64 3.71
C ARG A 129 0.11 1.48 3.20
N MET A 130 0.88 1.67 2.13
CA MET A 130 1.74 0.61 1.60
C MET A 130 2.82 0.21 2.62
N LEU A 131 3.39 1.19 3.32
CA LEU A 131 4.34 0.94 4.40
C LEU A 131 3.65 0.24 5.58
N ALA A 132 2.43 0.63 5.93
CA ALA A 132 1.61 -0.02 6.95
C ALA A 132 1.42 -1.50 6.69
N GLU A 133 0.99 -1.83 5.48
CA GLU A 133 0.69 -3.18 5.05
C GLU A 133 1.97 -4.02 5.04
N ALA A 134 3.08 -3.46 4.55
CA ALA A 134 4.38 -4.12 4.56
C ALA A 134 4.93 -4.33 5.99
N VAL A 135 4.77 -3.35 6.88
CA VAL A 135 5.19 -3.42 8.29
C VAL A 135 4.33 -4.40 9.08
N ALA A 136 3.02 -4.36 8.90
CA ALA A 136 2.11 -5.31 9.53
C ALA A 136 2.36 -6.74 9.04
N ALA A 137 2.50 -6.95 7.72
CA ALA A 137 2.84 -8.25 7.17
C ALA A 137 4.23 -8.74 7.63
N GLY A 138 5.22 -7.85 7.65
CA GLY A 138 6.56 -8.14 8.16
C GLY A 138 6.55 -8.52 9.63
N GLY A 139 5.78 -7.80 10.45
CA GLY A 139 5.58 -8.10 11.87
C GLY A 139 4.83 -9.41 12.12
N LEU A 140 3.86 -9.78 11.28
CA LEU A 140 3.18 -11.07 11.38
C LEU A 140 4.09 -12.25 10.97
N LEU A 141 4.97 -12.03 9.99
CA LEU A 141 5.75 -13.07 9.35
C LEU A 141 7.21 -13.12 9.81
N HIS A 142 7.66 -12.23 10.71
CA HIS A 142 9.05 -12.18 11.16
C HIS A 142 9.57 -13.52 11.69
N ASP A 143 8.71 -14.24 12.40
CA ASP A 143 9.01 -15.53 13.01
C ASP A 143 8.64 -16.74 12.15
N LEU A 144 8.19 -16.56 10.90
CA LEU A 144 7.74 -17.65 10.02
C LEU A 144 8.81 -18.75 9.89
N GLY A 145 10.09 -18.37 9.86
CA GLY A 145 11.19 -19.34 9.75
C GLY A 145 11.29 -20.33 10.91
N LYS A 146 10.66 -20.06 12.06
CA LYS A 146 10.59 -21.00 13.19
C LYS A 146 9.81 -22.27 12.84
N THR A 147 8.91 -22.21 11.85
CA THR A 147 8.19 -23.40 11.35
C THR A 147 9.11 -24.48 10.75
N TYR A 148 10.38 -24.15 10.48
CA TYR A 148 11.40 -25.07 9.99
C TYR A 148 12.33 -25.59 11.10
N ILE A 149 12.05 -25.27 12.37
CA ILE A 149 12.79 -25.75 13.54
C ILE A 149 11.96 -26.84 14.20
N SER A 150 12.60 -27.94 14.61
CA SER A 150 11.94 -29.03 15.31
C SER A 150 11.30 -28.56 16.62
N GLU A 151 10.10 -29.06 16.92
CA GLU A 151 9.38 -28.74 18.16
C GLU A 151 10.19 -29.06 19.42
N GLU A 152 11.02 -30.12 19.39
CA GLU A 152 11.91 -30.50 20.50
C GLU A 152 12.88 -29.38 20.88
N ILE A 153 13.38 -28.62 19.89
CA ILE A 153 14.29 -27.50 20.09
C ILE A 153 13.51 -26.26 20.53
N LEU A 154 12.38 -25.97 19.89
CA LEU A 154 11.54 -24.80 20.20
C LEU A 154 10.94 -24.86 21.61
N ASN A 155 10.55 -26.06 22.06
CA ASN A 155 9.85 -26.29 23.33
C ASN A 155 10.77 -26.89 24.41
N LYS A 156 12.10 -26.89 24.20
CA LYS A 156 13.05 -27.51 25.11
C LYS A 156 12.93 -26.91 26.52
N PRO A 157 12.63 -27.71 27.56
CA PRO A 157 12.67 -27.21 28.93
C PRO A 157 14.14 -27.05 29.35
N GLY A 158 14.61 -25.80 29.47
CA GLY A 158 15.95 -25.47 29.93
C GLY A 158 16.81 -24.78 28.87
N ALA A 159 18.11 -24.66 29.14
CA ALA A 159 19.02 -23.98 28.24
C ALA A 159 19.22 -24.76 26.93
N LEU A 160 19.26 -24.02 25.82
CA LEU A 160 19.67 -24.54 24.53
C LEU A 160 21.19 -24.77 24.54
N SER A 161 21.63 -25.85 23.91
CA SER A 161 23.02 -26.03 23.51
C SER A 161 23.38 -25.01 22.43
N GLU A 162 24.68 -24.78 22.23
CA GLU A 162 25.16 -23.83 21.21
C GLU A 162 24.60 -24.15 19.82
N LYS A 163 24.56 -25.43 19.42
CA LYS A 163 24.04 -25.86 18.12
C LYS A 163 22.53 -25.63 17.97
N GLU A 164 21.77 -25.85 19.04
CA GLU A 164 20.32 -25.59 19.04
C GLU A 164 20.04 -24.08 18.96
N TYR A 165 20.85 -23.30 19.66
CA TYR A 165 20.80 -21.84 19.61
C TYR A 165 21.16 -21.31 18.22
N GLU A 166 22.23 -21.80 17.60
CA GLU A 166 22.60 -21.49 16.21
C GLU A 166 21.48 -21.84 15.23
N THR A 167 20.81 -22.98 15.43
CA THR A 167 19.66 -23.39 14.61
C THR A 167 18.52 -22.39 14.74
N ILE A 168 18.20 -21.96 15.97
CA ILE A 168 17.20 -20.92 16.19
C ILE A 168 17.61 -19.61 15.55
N ARG A 169 18.86 -19.16 15.67
CA ARG A 169 19.32 -17.89 15.08
C ARG A 169 19.19 -17.82 13.55
N ARG A 170 19.02 -18.95 12.87
CA ARG A 170 18.86 -18.98 11.40
C ARG A 170 17.42 -18.76 10.93
N HIS A 171 16.42 -18.75 11.82
CA HIS A 171 15.02 -18.55 11.42
C HIS A 171 14.74 -17.28 10.60
N PRO A 172 15.42 -16.12 10.79
CA PRO A 172 15.16 -14.94 9.96
C PRO A 172 15.54 -15.18 8.49
N LEU A 173 16.69 -15.82 8.25
CA LEU A 173 17.17 -16.16 6.91
C LEU A 173 16.28 -17.19 6.22
N VAL A 174 15.86 -18.21 6.97
CA VAL A 174 14.97 -19.25 6.46
C VAL A 174 13.59 -18.68 6.15
N GLY A 175 13.07 -17.80 7.01
CA GLY A 175 11.81 -17.09 6.82
C GLY A 175 11.82 -16.22 5.55
N GLU A 176 12.87 -15.42 5.34
CA GLU A 176 13.04 -14.63 4.12
C GLU A 176 13.06 -15.53 2.86
N ALA A 177 13.85 -16.61 2.89
CA ALA A 177 13.96 -17.53 1.76
C ALA A 177 12.62 -18.21 1.43
N ALA A 178 11.86 -18.62 2.44
CA ALA A 178 10.53 -19.20 2.27
C ALA A 178 9.55 -18.22 1.63
N LEU A 179 9.55 -16.96 2.07
CA LEU A 179 8.69 -15.91 1.51
C LEU A 179 9.03 -15.61 0.05
N ARG A 180 10.32 -15.51 -0.29
CA ARG A 180 10.77 -15.34 -1.67
C ARG A 180 10.31 -16.50 -2.56
N LYS A 181 10.44 -17.73 -2.07
CA LYS A 181 9.99 -18.93 -2.79
C LYS A 181 8.48 -18.94 -3.03
N SER A 182 7.70 -18.37 -2.11
CA SER A 182 6.25 -18.19 -2.23
C SER A 182 5.82 -17.01 -3.10
N GLY A 183 6.76 -16.30 -3.74
CA GLY A 183 6.47 -15.20 -4.66
C GLY A 183 6.39 -13.83 -4.01
N VAL A 184 6.73 -13.69 -2.73
CA VAL A 184 6.82 -12.37 -2.08
C VAL A 184 8.04 -11.62 -2.60
N ALA A 185 7.81 -10.40 -3.10
CA ALA A 185 8.85 -9.50 -3.61
C ALA A 185 8.95 -8.17 -2.84
N ASP A 186 8.10 -7.93 -1.83
CA ASP A 186 8.12 -6.68 -1.06
C ASP A 186 9.41 -6.55 -0.25
N SER A 187 10.25 -5.57 -0.59
CA SER A 187 11.58 -5.44 0.00
C SER A 187 11.57 -4.97 1.46
N VAL A 188 10.53 -4.25 1.89
CA VAL A 188 10.41 -3.78 3.28
C VAL A 188 10.07 -4.96 4.17
N MET A 189 9.05 -5.72 3.80
CA MET A 189 8.63 -6.92 4.49
C MET A 189 9.78 -7.93 4.59
N LEU A 190 10.48 -8.22 3.49
CA LEU A 190 11.59 -9.18 3.48
C LEU A 190 12.76 -8.75 4.37
N LYS A 191 13.11 -7.45 4.39
CA LYS A 191 14.13 -6.91 5.28
C LYS A 191 13.71 -6.99 6.75
N MET A 192 12.46 -6.71 7.06
CA MET A 192 11.94 -6.85 8.43
C MET A 192 12.04 -8.30 8.91
N VAL A 193 11.60 -9.27 8.09
CA VAL A 193 11.74 -10.69 8.43
C VAL A 193 13.20 -11.08 8.61
N ARG A 194 14.11 -10.61 7.76
CA ARG A 194 15.53 -10.95 7.83
C ARG A 194 16.26 -10.33 9.02
N ASN A 195 15.97 -9.07 9.33
CA ASN A 195 16.84 -8.24 10.20
C ASN A 195 16.24 -7.96 11.58
N HIS A 196 15.11 -8.56 11.96
CA HIS A 196 14.45 -8.25 13.23
C HIS A 196 15.25 -8.60 14.51
N HIS A 197 16.39 -9.29 14.40
CA HIS A 197 17.35 -9.52 15.50
C HIS A 197 18.62 -8.68 15.41
N GLU A 198 18.81 -7.89 14.34
CA GLU A 198 19.96 -6.99 14.22
C GLU A 198 19.84 -5.84 15.23
N ARG A 199 20.98 -5.29 15.65
CA ARG A 199 21.09 -4.20 16.61
C ARG A 199 21.91 -3.06 16.02
#